data_AF-A0A1I7IZS6-F1
#
_entry.id   AF-A0A1I7IZS6-F1
#
_cell.length_a   1.000
_cell.length_b   1.000
_cell.length_c   1.000
_cell.angle_alpha   90.00
_cell.angle_beta   90.00
_cell.angle_gamma   90.00
#
_symmetry.space_group_name_H-M   'P 1'
#
loop_
_entity.id
_entity.type
_entity.pdbx_description
1 polymer ?
#
loop_
_entity_poly.entity_id
_entity_poly.type
_entity_poly.pdbx_seq_one_letter_code
_entity_poly.pdbx_strand_id
1 'polypeptide(L)'
;MKKYIKNGKECVLCHTRKKLIQITPEELIRQEFVLKLKNEYKVPLELIDVEVPLSYYQKGKQGRVDIIVSGYDEEHHQKIPLLIVECKAPSVEITEKVFEQIMYYDTFLEPLVMVMTNGCETLIYTWDHSEERYREVQSIPVYKDLISGLPLTYIEQASDHWDKQNHLGDIHSNLDFLKSEGAIGDDSDAKWVSLVMNMYNLLYDDSETAKDLKLAEKLFISDGGLRYTTFGNAGGGSFTGDYRYFMIENSNGETELVSISIMGKMSTRNHPKWKNSNGFTLINLAIDNLEKSHLSLEYAIDRFVKVTGHKYSFWHDGTLTAGKKGRVKNELVLDYIQLRMPHLIKNNQIYLGTLDNSKPFTWEQNEVLQLFSNFIDDAMIRDEFRNNYIS
;
A
#
# COMPACT_ATOMS: atom_id res chain seq x y z
N MET A 1 30.09 5.05 3.29
CA MET A 1 30.75 3.78 2.88
C MET A 1 31.74 4.04 1.75
N LYS A 2 32.86 3.29 1.63
CA LYS A 2 33.82 3.47 0.52
C LYS A 2 33.29 2.83 -0.77
N LYS A 3 33.33 3.59 -1.88
CA LYS A 3 32.99 3.10 -3.22
C LYS A 3 34.21 2.58 -3.96
N TYR A 4 34.01 1.58 -4.82
CA TYR A 4 35.00 0.95 -5.69
C TYR A 4 34.48 0.92 -7.12
N ILE A 5 35.37 0.76 -8.10
CA ILE A 5 34.98 0.55 -9.51
C ILE A 5 35.44 -0.84 -9.93
N LYS A 6 34.52 -1.64 -10.49
CA LYS A 6 34.81 -2.96 -11.08
C LYS A 6 34.09 -3.08 -12.41
N ASN A 7 34.83 -3.36 -13.49
CA ASN A 7 34.28 -3.46 -14.86
C ASN A 7 33.42 -2.24 -15.26
N GLY A 8 33.85 -1.04 -14.90
CA GLY A 8 33.14 0.21 -15.21
C GLY A 8 31.87 0.47 -14.39
N LYS A 9 31.55 -0.37 -13.41
CA LYS A 9 30.40 -0.20 -12.51
C LYS A 9 30.84 0.20 -11.11
N GLU A 10 30.08 1.08 -10.46
CA GLU A 10 30.28 1.38 -9.04
C GLU A 10 29.90 0.16 -8.19
N CYS A 11 30.77 -0.17 -7.24
CA CYS A 11 30.64 -1.30 -6.34
C CYS A 11 30.92 -0.90 -4.89
N VAL A 12 30.43 -1.73 -3.97
CA VAL A 12 30.67 -1.63 -2.54
C VAL A 12 31.23 -2.95 -2.01
N LEU A 13 32.04 -2.89 -0.95
CA LEU A 13 32.56 -4.09 -0.30
C LEU A 13 31.50 -4.67 0.64
N CYS A 14 31.02 -5.86 0.31
CA CYS A 14 30.24 -6.67 1.23
C CYS A 14 31.18 -7.34 2.24
N HIS A 15 31.14 -6.89 3.50
CA HIS A 15 32.11 -7.26 4.53
C HIS A 15 31.98 -8.73 4.96
N THR A 16 30.76 -9.27 4.97
CA THR A 16 30.46 -10.67 5.33
C THR A 16 30.96 -11.61 4.23
N ARG A 17 30.61 -11.35 2.96
CA ARG A 17 31.00 -12.20 1.82
C ARG A 17 32.41 -11.93 1.27
N LYS A 18 33.07 -10.86 1.72
CA LYS A 18 34.39 -10.38 1.25
C LYS A 18 34.45 -10.21 -0.28
N LYS A 19 33.39 -9.65 -0.87
CA LYS A 19 33.23 -9.47 -2.33
C LYS A 19 32.77 -8.05 -2.66
N LEU A 20 33.20 -7.55 -3.82
CA LEU A 20 32.67 -6.31 -4.40
C LEU A 20 31.32 -6.59 -5.09
N ILE A 21 30.27 -5.92 -4.63
CA ILE A 21 28.89 -6.04 -5.13
C ILE A 21 28.52 -4.74 -5.86
N GLN A 22 27.79 -4.86 -6.97
CA GLN A 22 27.30 -3.69 -7.71
C GLN A 22 26.38 -2.85 -6.80
N ILE A 23 26.58 -1.53 -6.80
CA ILE A 23 25.73 -0.63 -6.02
C ILE A 23 24.33 -0.59 -6.64
N THR A 24 23.34 -0.86 -5.79
CA THR A 24 21.94 -0.46 -5.95
C THR A 24 21.53 0.33 -4.70
N PRO A 25 20.48 1.16 -4.74
CA PRO A 25 20.01 1.88 -3.55
C PRO A 25 19.67 0.93 -2.39
N GLU A 26 19.03 -0.19 -2.67
CA GLU A 26 18.72 -1.24 -1.69
C GLU A 26 19.99 -1.91 -1.13
N GLU A 27 20.99 -2.21 -1.98
CA GLU A 27 22.25 -2.80 -1.51
C GLU A 27 23.04 -1.85 -0.60
N LEU A 28 22.93 -0.53 -0.80
CA LEU A 28 23.51 0.43 0.13
C LEU A 28 22.87 0.32 1.51
N ILE A 29 21.54 0.27 1.58
CA ILE A 29 20.81 0.06 2.84
C ILE A 29 21.20 -1.26 3.50
N ARG A 30 21.23 -2.36 2.72
CA ARG A 30 21.65 -3.68 3.23
C ARG A 30 23.05 -3.63 3.84
N GLN A 31 24.03 -3.06 3.15
CA GLN A 31 25.40 -2.97 3.67
C GLN A 31 25.54 -1.98 4.85
N GLU A 32 24.76 -0.91 4.89
CA GLU A 32 24.71 0.02 6.03
C GLU A 32 24.14 -0.68 7.25
N PHE A 33 23.08 -1.46 7.08
CA PHE A 33 22.46 -2.23 8.15
C PHE A 33 23.40 -3.32 8.70
N VAL A 34 24.16 -4.02 7.83
CA VAL A 34 25.22 -4.95 8.27
C VAL A 34 26.25 -4.25 9.17
N LEU A 35 26.68 -3.03 8.81
CA LEU A 35 27.61 -2.26 9.63
C LEU A 35 26.97 -1.80 10.93
N LYS A 36 25.67 -1.46 10.93
CA LYS A 36 24.89 -1.13 12.13
C LYS A 36 24.84 -2.32 13.10
N LEU A 37 24.48 -3.51 12.60
CA LEU A 37 24.49 -4.76 13.37
C LEU A 37 25.85 -5.02 14.03
N LYS A 38 26.93 -4.85 13.29
CA LYS A 38 28.28 -5.03 13.83
C LYS A 38 28.66 -3.98 14.86
N ASN A 39 28.51 -2.69 14.52
CA ASN A 39 29.11 -1.60 15.28
C ASN A 39 28.25 -1.16 16.46
N GLU A 40 26.93 -1.13 16.29
CA GLU A 40 25.99 -0.66 17.29
C GLU A 40 25.45 -1.84 18.10
N TYR A 41 24.89 -2.86 17.43
CA TYR A 41 24.29 -4.03 18.08
C TYR A 41 25.30 -5.11 18.47
N LYS A 42 26.60 -4.89 18.20
CA LYS A 42 27.73 -5.76 18.62
C LYS A 42 27.64 -7.19 18.10
N VAL A 43 26.99 -7.40 16.96
CA VAL A 43 26.91 -8.71 16.31
C VAL A 43 28.27 -9.04 15.67
N PRO A 44 28.90 -10.19 16.00
CA PRO A 44 30.10 -10.66 15.31
C PRO A 44 29.83 -10.86 13.81
N LEU A 45 30.74 -10.42 12.95
CA LEU A 45 30.51 -10.37 11.50
C LEU A 45 30.33 -11.77 10.88
N GLU A 46 30.96 -12.79 11.47
CA GLU A 46 30.87 -14.21 11.13
C GLU A 46 29.49 -14.84 11.42
N LEU A 47 28.66 -14.15 12.19
CA LEU A 47 27.29 -14.52 12.50
C LEU A 47 26.27 -13.72 11.69
N ILE A 48 26.73 -12.85 10.79
CA ILE A 48 25.88 -12.10 9.86
C ILE A 48 26.04 -12.70 8.48
N ASP A 49 25.00 -13.35 7.99
CA ASP A 49 24.90 -13.87 6.63
C ASP A 49 23.98 -12.96 5.80
N VAL A 50 24.27 -12.80 4.50
CA VAL A 50 23.48 -11.94 3.61
C VAL A 50 23.11 -12.66 2.32
N GLU A 51 21.97 -12.32 1.73
CA GLU A 51 21.44 -12.91 0.49
C GLU A 51 21.26 -14.44 0.60
N VAL A 52 20.77 -14.89 1.74
CA VAL A 52 20.70 -16.31 2.13
C VAL A 52 19.49 -16.97 1.46
N PRO A 53 19.67 -17.96 0.56
CA PRO A 53 18.55 -18.66 -0.06
C PRO A 53 17.72 -19.43 0.97
N LEU A 54 16.39 -19.27 0.94
CA LEU A 54 15.49 -20.04 1.83
C LEU A 54 15.63 -21.56 1.64
N SER A 55 16.05 -21.98 0.44
CA SER A 55 16.34 -23.39 0.15
C SER A 55 17.39 -24.03 1.08
N TYR A 56 18.18 -23.23 1.81
CA TYR A 56 19.12 -23.72 2.81
C TYR A 56 18.41 -24.23 4.07
N TYR A 57 17.23 -23.70 4.39
CA TYR A 57 16.43 -24.10 5.54
C TYR A 57 15.33 -25.10 5.14
N GLN A 58 14.70 -24.89 3.98
CA GLN A 58 13.73 -25.84 3.43
C GLN A 58 13.88 -26.05 1.93
N LYS A 59 14.20 -27.29 1.53
CA LYS A 59 14.43 -27.67 0.13
C LYS A 59 13.22 -27.32 -0.74
N GLY A 60 13.49 -26.64 -1.86
CA GLY A 60 12.49 -26.28 -2.87
C GLY A 60 11.82 -24.91 -2.65
N LYS A 61 12.07 -24.23 -1.51
CA LYS A 61 11.56 -22.88 -1.28
C LYS A 61 12.36 -21.84 -2.07
N GLN A 62 11.62 -20.87 -2.61
CA GLN A 62 12.17 -19.77 -3.41
C GLN A 62 12.36 -18.53 -2.53
N GLY A 63 13.22 -17.62 -2.96
CA GLY A 63 13.50 -16.38 -2.24
C GLY A 63 14.83 -16.40 -1.49
N ARG A 64 15.24 -15.21 -1.07
CA ARG A 64 16.48 -14.95 -0.34
C ARG A 64 16.17 -13.99 0.78
N VAL A 65 16.65 -14.29 1.97
CA VAL A 65 16.62 -13.36 3.10
C VAL A 65 17.79 -12.41 2.95
N ASP A 66 17.55 -11.11 3.07
CA ASP A 66 18.57 -10.10 2.86
C ASP A 66 19.70 -10.19 3.88
N ILE A 67 19.35 -10.29 5.16
CA ILE A 67 20.29 -10.45 6.27
C ILE A 67 19.73 -11.46 7.28
N ILE A 68 20.56 -12.39 7.72
CA ILE A 68 20.30 -13.28 8.85
C ILE A 68 21.40 -13.08 9.89
N VAL A 69 21.01 -12.86 11.15
CA VAL A 69 21.90 -12.95 12.31
C VAL A 69 21.62 -14.27 13.01
N SER A 70 22.67 -15.07 13.21
CA SER A 70 22.55 -16.36 13.88
C SER A 70 23.12 -16.33 15.30
N GLY A 71 22.48 -17.07 16.19
CA GLY A 71 23.06 -17.55 17.43
C GLY A 71 23.75 -18.90 17.23
N TYR A 72 24.27 -19.44 18.33
CA TYR A 72 24.82 -20.80 18.35
C TYR A 72 24.11 -21.61 19.43
N ASP A 73 23.45 -22.67 19.01
CA ASP A 73 22.91 -23.68 19.91
C ASP A 73 24.04 -24.64 20.27
N GLU A 74 24.54 -24.53 21.51
CA GLU A 74 25.63 -25.36 22.02
C GLU A 74 25.23 -26.83 22.16
N GLU A 75 23.96 -27.12 22.44
CA GLU A 75 23.48 -28.48 22.62
C GLU A 75 23.48 -29.22 21.28
N HIS A 76 22.91 -28.59 20.25
CA HIS A 76 22.76 -29.20 18.92
C HIS A 76 23.90 -28.87 17.95
N HIS A 77 24.89 -28.07 18.38
CA HIS A 77 26.05 -27.65 17.59
C HIS A 77 25.68 -27.02 16.24
N GLN A 78 24.65 -26.17 16.25
CA GLN A 78 24.10 -25.57 15.03
C GLN A 78 23.84 -24.08 15.17
N LYS A 79 23.89 -23.38 14.03
CA LYS A 79 23.45 -21.99 13.95
C LYS A 79 21.93 -21.93 13.98
N ILE A 80 21.38 -21.06 14.82
CA ILE A 80 19.94 -20.77 14.88
C ILE A 80 19.68 -19.33 14.42
N PRO A 81 18.71 -19.05 13.54
CA PRO A 81 18.33 -17.68 13.23
C PRO A 81 17.81 -16.96 14.47
N LEU A 82 18.39 -15.82 14.81
CA LEU A 82 17.91 -14.96 15.90
C LEU A 82 17.24 -13.71 15.37
N LEU A 83 17.74 -13.18 14.25
CA LEU A 83 17.18 -11.99 13.64
C LEU A 83 17.25 -12.10 12.11
N ILE A 84 16.17 -11.69 11.46
CA ILE A 84 16.14 -11.50 10.01
C ILE A 84 15.84 -10.05 9.67
N VAL A 85 16.41 -9.56 8.57
CA VAL A 85 16.17 -8.22 8.04
C VAL A 85 15.73 -8.32 6.60
N GLU A 86 14.69 -7.59 6.22
CA GLU A 86 14.30 -7.29 4.85
C GLU A 86 14.64 -5.82 4.54
N CYS A 87 15.45 -5.57 3.52
CA CYS A 87 15.93 -4.24 3.15
C CYS A 87 15.26 -3.78 1.85
N LYS A 88 14.78 -2.53 1.83
CA LYS A 88 14.29 -1.87 0.63
C LYS A 88 15.13 -0.64 0.29
N ALA A 89 15.03 -0.17 -0.95
CA ALA A 89 15.62 1.11 -1.35
C ALA A 89 14.98 2.28 -0.57
N PRO A 90 15.69 3.40 -0.32
CA PRO A 90 15.12 4.54 0.42
C PRO A 90 13.85 5.15 -0.16
N SER A 91 13.62 4.97 -1.46
CA SER A 91 12.44 5.46 -2.17
C SER A 91 11.28 4.46 -2.18
N VAL A 92 11.39 3.34 -1.47
CA VAL A 92 10.38 2.28 -1.39
C VAL A 92 9.88 2.23 0.04
N GLU A 93 8.59 2.49 0.23
CA GLU A 93 7.93 2.46 1.53
C GLU A 93 7.73 1.02 2.03
N ILE A 94 7.71 0.85 3.35
CA ILE A 94 7.53 -0.45 4.00
C ILE A 94 6.03 -0.74 4.04
N THR A 95 5.57 -1.52 3.07
CA THR A 95 4.14 -1.85 2.90
C THR A 95 3.81 -3.24 3.47
N GLU A 96 2.52 -3.57 3.53
CA GLU A 96 2.02 -4.92 3.85
C GLU A 96 2.72 -6.00 3.02
N LYS A 97 3.05 -5.74 1.75
CA LYS A 97 3.80 -6.69 0.91
C LYS A 97 5.20 -7.02 1.46
N VAL A 98 5.84 -6.06 2.13
CA VAL A 98 7.14 -6.29 2.81
C VAL A 98 6.92 -7.12 4.08
N PHE A 99 5.80 -6.88 4.78
CA PHE A 99 5.39 -7.67 5.93
C PHE A 99 5.05 -9.12 5.55
N GLU A 100 4.28 -9.35 4.49
CA GLU A 100 4.02 -10.68 3.93
C GLU A 100 5.31 -11.43 3.57
N GLN A 101 6.28 -10.70 3.02
CA GLN A 101 7.58 -11.26 2.69
C GLN A 101 8.34 -11.73 3.95
N ILE A 102 8.32 -10.93 5.03
CA ILE A 102 9.00 -11.30 6.28
C ILE A 102 8.27 -12.45 7.01
N MET A 103 6.93 -12.45 7.01
CA MET A 103 6.12 -13.57 7.52
C MET A 103 6.40 -14.86 6.76
N TYR A 104 6.51 -14.80 5.43
CA TYR A 104 6.88 -15.97 4.63
C TYR A 104 8.24 -16.53 5.05
N TYR A 105 9.22 -15.68 5.38
CA TYR A 105 10.52 -16.13 5.88
C TYR A 105 10.44 -16.71 7.29
N ASP A 106 9.66 -16.08 8.17
CA ASP A 106 9.41 -16.54 9.53
C ASP A 106 8.91 -17.99 9.58
N THR A 107 8.00 -18.39 8.68
CA THR A 107 7.49 -19.78 8.60
C THR A 107 8.56 -20.87 8.42
N PHE A 108 9.78 -20.52 8.04
CA PHE A 108 10.88 -21.46 7.83
C PHE A 108 12.08 -21.23 8.75
N LEU A 109 12.16 -20.06 9.37
CA LEU A 109 13.35 -19.59 10.10
C LEU A 109 13.09 -19.43 11.58
N GLU A 110 11.84 -19.11 11.95
CA GLU A 110 11.39 -18.85 13.33
C GLU A 110 12.36 -17.95 14.13
N PRO A 111 12.81 -16.79 13.59
CA PRO A 111 13.72 -15.90 14.29
C PRO A 111 13.03 -15.24 15.49
N LEU A 112 13.82 -14.88 16.50
CA LEU A 112 13.34 -14.09 17.63
C LEU A 112 12.89 -12.67 17.21
N VAL A 113 13.59 -12.06 16.24
CA VAL A 113 13.31 -10.69 15.80
C VAL A 113 13.26 -10.59 14.27
N MET A 114 12.27 -9.87 13.77
CA MET A 114 12.09 -9.56 12.35
C MET A 114 12.21 -8.05 12.16
N VAL A 115 12.98 -7.62 11.17
CA VAL A 115 13.22 -6.21 10.88
C VAL A 115 12.90 -5.92 9.43
N MET A 116 12.17 -4.85 9.15
CA MET A 116 12.01 -4.29 7.81
C MET A 116 12.58 -2.88 7.81
N THR A 117 13.36 -2.53 6.79
CA THR A 117 13.94 -1.18 6.73
C THR A 117 14.16 -0.70 5.29
N ASN A 118 13.95 0.59 5.06
CA ASN A 118 14.39 1.29 3.85
C ASN A 118 15.49 2.34 4.15
N GLY A 119 16.02 2.35 5.38
CA GLY A 119 16.99 3.33 5.86
C GLY A 119 16.41 4.64 6.39
N CYS A 120 15.19 5.01 5.97
CA CYS A 120 14.44 6.14 6.52
C CYS A 120 13.54 5.69 7.67
N GLU A 121 12.91 4.54 7.49
CA GLU A 121 12.03 3.86 8.43
C GLU A 121 12.61 2.49 8.79
N THR A 122 12.37 2.04 10.02
CA THR A 122 12.73 0.70 10.48
C THR A 122 11.64 0.20 11.39
N LEU A 123 10.91 -0.82 10.94
CA LEU A 123 9.89 -1.51 11.73
C LEU A 123 10.46 -2.81 12.27
N ILE A 124 10.17 -3.14 13.52
CA ILE A 124 10.75 -4.28 14.22
C ILE A 124 9.62 -5.08 14.87
N TYR A 125 9.56 -6.37 14.60
CA TYR A 125 8.52 -7.26 15.08
C TYR A 125 9.09 -8.52 15.73
N THR A 126 8.28 -9.13 16.59
CA THR A 126 8.46 -10.48 17.12
C THR A 126 7.14 -11.23 17.02
N TRP A 127 7.19 -12.56 16.93
CA TRP A 127 6.02 -13.40 17.13
C TRP A 127 5.73 -13.52 18.64
N ASP A 128 4.53 -13.11 19.08
CA ASP A 128 4.06 -13.31 20.44
C ASP A 128 3.30 -14.64 20.51
N HIS A 129 3.94 -15.67 21.06
CA HIS A 129 3.35 -17.00 21.20
C HIS A 129 2.14 -17.05 22.14
N SER A 130 1.97 -16.05 23.02
CA SER A 130 0.84 -16.04 23.96
C SER A 130 -0.44 -15.48 23.32
N GLU A 131 -0.27 -14.50 22.43
CA GLU A 131 -1.38 -13.84 21.72
C GLU A 131 -1.53 -14.34 20.27
N GLU A 132 -0.65 -15.24 19.82
CA GLU A 132 -0.58 -15.78 18.45
C GLU A 132 -0.62 -14.68 17.37
N ARG A 133 0.15 -13.61 17.60
CA ARG A 133 0.24 -12.48 16.67
C ARG A 133 1.62 -11.87 16.63
N TYR A 134 1.95 -11.22 15.53
CA TYR A 134 3.12 -10.37 15.45
C TYR A 134 2.91 -9.10 16.28
N ARG A 135 3.90 -8.72 17.07
CA ARG A 135 3.89 -7.48 17.86
C ARG A 135 5.11 -6.64 17.54
N GLU A 136 4.86 -5.34 17.40
CA GLU A 136 5.92 -4.38 17.16
C GLU A 136 6.74 -4.17 18.45
N VAL A 137 8.05 -4.07 18.29
CA VAL A 137 9.01 -3.89 19.38
C VAL A 137 9.82 -2.62 19.16
N GLN A 138 10.14 -1.96 20.27
CA GLN A 138 10.72 -0.61 20.24
C GLN A 138 12.12 -0.56 19.66
N SER A 139 12.92 -1.61 19.85
CA SER A 139 14.31 -1.64 19.39
C SER A 139 14.84 -3.07 19.25
N ILE A 140 15.88 -3.22 18.44
CA ILE A 140 16.63 -4.47 18.31
C ILE A 140 17.55 -4.59 19.54
N PRO A 141 17.50 -5.70 20.29
CA PRO A 141 18.45 -5.93 21.39
C PRO A 141 19.89 -6.04 20.88
N VAL A 142 20.86 -5.71 21.73
CA VAL A 142 22.26 -6.01 21.40
C VAL A 142 22.47 -7.52 21.35
N TYR A 143 23.51 -7.98 20.65
CA TYR A 143 23.75 -9.39 20.37
C TYR A 143 23.78 -10.26 21.63
N LYS A 144 24.38 -9.77 22.72
CA LYS A 144 24.39 -10.46 24.02
C LYS A 144 22.98 -10.72 24.56
N ASP A 145 22.06 -9.80 24.34
CA ASP A 145 20.72 -9.88 24.87
C ASP A 145 19.86 -10.82 23.99
N LEU A 146 20.06 -10.75 22.66
CA LEU A 146 19.46 -11.68 21.68
C LEU A 146 19.77 -13.14 22.01
N ILE A 147 21.03 -13.48 22.34
CA ILE A 147 21.41 -14.86 22.68
C ILE A 147 20.91 -15.31 24.06
N SER A 148 20.63 -14.36 24.96
CA SER A 148 20.19 -14.67 26.33
C SER A 148 18.68 -14.77 26.47
N GLY A 149 17.91 -14.42 25.43
CA GLY A 149 16.45 -14.41 25.47
C GLY A 149 15.87 -13.35 26.40
N LEU A 150 16.56 -12.22 26.57
CA LEU A 150 16.04 -11.12 27.39
C LEU A 150 14.71 -10.60 26.81
N PRO A 151 13.75 -10.20 27.66
CA PRO A 151 12.43 -9.80 27.21
C PRO A 151 12.51 -8.55 26.32
N LEU A 152 11.76 -8.60 25.22
CA LEU A 152 11.63 -7.47 24.30
C LEU A 152 10.73 -6.39 24.90
N THR A 153 11.03 -5.12 24.59
CA THR A 153 10.15 -4.00 24.93
C THR A 153 9.20 -3.77 23.77
N TYR A 154 7.93 -4.08 23.99
CA TYR A 154 6.87 -3.87 23.01
C TYR A 154 6.53 -2.39 22.90
N ILE A 155 6.18 -1.94 21.69
CA ILE A 155 5.50 -0.66 21.53
C ILE A 155 4.08 -0.85 22.08
N GLU A 156 3.70 -0.02 23.05
CA GLU A 156 2.29 0.03 23.45
C GLU A 156 1.50 0.46 22.23
N GLN A 157 0.60 -0.41 21.74
CA GLN A 157 -0.42 0.01 20.79
C GLN A 157 -1.23 1.08 21.53
N ALA A 158 -1.04 2.35 21.15
CA ALA A 158 -2.01 3.36 21.51
C ALA A 158 -3.37 2.79 21.08
N SER A 159 -4.40 2.91 21.92
CA SER A 159 -5.75 2.82 21.39
C SER A 159 -5.82 3.94 20.37
N ASP A 160 -5.70 3.61 19.09
CA ASP A 160 -5.93 4.54 17.99
C ASP A 160 -7.41 4.88 18.04
N HIS A 161 -7.77 5.74 18.98
CA HIS A 161 -9.03 6.46 18.91
C HIS A 161 -8.86 7.40 17.73
N TRP A 162 -9.30 6.93 16.57
CA TRP A 162 -9.51 7.76 15.41
C TRP A 162 -10.42 8.92 15.80
N ASP A 163 -9.85 10.12 15.93
CA ASP A 163 -10.63 11.31 16.20
C ASP A 163 -11.18 11.85 14.88
N LYS A 164 -12.44 11.52 14.59
CA LYS A 164 -13.14 11.98 13.39
C LYS A 164 -13.06 13.51 13.32
N GLN A 165 -12.38 13.99 12.29
CA GLN A 165 -12.24 15.43 12.09
C GLN A 165 -13.59 16.04 11.72
N ASN A 166 -13.88 17.25 12.20
CA ASN A 166 -15.09 17.95 11.77
C ASN A 166 -14.94 18.43 10.32
N HIS A 167 -15.58 17.74 9.37
CA HIS A 167 -15.50 18.08 7.94
C HIS A 167 -16.13 19.42 7.57
N LEU A 168 -16.98 19.97 8.45
CA LEU A 168 -17.54 21.33 8.34
C LEU A 168 -16.78 22.35 9.20
N GLY A 169 -15.65 21.95 9.79
CA GLY A 169 -14.78 22.79 10.58
C GLY A 169 -14.04 23.83 9.76
N ASP A 170 -13.03 24.45 10.39
CA ASP A 170 -12.21 25.46 9.73
C ASP A 170 -11.49 24.87 8.49
N ILE A 171 -11.63 25.56 7.37
CA ILE A 171 -11.14 25.09 6.07
C ILE A 171 -9.61 25.05 6.02
N HIS A 172 -8.92 25.94 6.74
CA HIS A 172 -7.46 26.00 6.75
C HIS A 172 -6.90 24.84 7.57
N SER A 173 -7.43 24.62 8.78
CA SER A 173 -7.07 23.48 9.61
C SER A 173 -7.31 22.15 8.89
N ASN A 174 -8.48 21.99 8.26
CA ASN A 174 -8.79 20.78 7.50
C ASN A 174 -7.89 20.61 6.27
N LEU A 175 -7.55 21.69 5.58
CA LEU A 175 -6.62 21.64 4.45
C LEU A 175 -5.22 21.25 4.88
N ASP A 176 -4.73 21.80 6.00
CA ASP A 176 -3.40 21.50 6.53
C ASP A 176 -3.30 20.04 6.97
N PHE A 177 -4.33 19.53 7.65
CA PHE A 177 -4.44 18.10 7.98
C PHE A 177 -4.45 17.23 6.72
N LEU A 178 -5.33 17.51 5.76
CA LEU A 178 -5.42 16.69 4.55
C LEU A 178 -4.11 16.73 3.73
N LYS A 179 -3.32 17.79 3.82
CA LYS A 179 -1.99 17.86 3.22
C LYS A 179 -0.96 17.04 3.99
N SER A 180 -0.99 17.04 5.32
CA SER A 180 -0.09 16.20 6.12
C SER A 180 -0.35 14.71 5.87
N GLU A 181 -1.61 14.35 5.70
CA GLU A 181 -2.05 12.98 5.38
C GLU A 181 -1.90 12.61 3.90
N GLY A 182 -1.45 13.55 3.05
CA GLY A 182 -1.33 13.32 1.60
C GLY A 182 -2.67 13.00 0.92
N ALA A 183 -3.80 13.40 1.52
CA ALA A 183 -5.15 13.06 1.09
C ALA A 183 -5.76 14.07 0.09
N ILE A 184 -5.15 15.25 -0.08
CA ILE A 184 -5.61 16.30 -0.99
C ILE A 184 -4.50 16.78 -1.94
N GLY A 185 -4.84 17.03 -3.20
CA GLY A 185 -3.86 17.45 -4.22
C GLY A 185 -3.35 18.88 -4.00
N ASP A 186 -2.08 19.13 -4.33
CA ASP A 186 -1.41 20.43 -4.13
C ASP A 186 -2.17 21.62 -4.76
N ASP A 187 -2.72 21.40 -5.95
CA ASP A 187 -3.42 22.42 -6.75
C ASP A 187 -4.96 22.30 -6.61
N SER A 188 -5.48 21.46 -5.70
CA SER A 188 -6.92 21.27 -5.53
C SER A 188 -7.60 22.50 -4.93
N ASP A 189 -8.78 22.82 -5.47
CA ASP A 189 -9.60 23.96 -5.01
C ASP A 189 -10.09 23.73 -3.57
N ALA A 190 -9.98 24.77 -2.73
CA ALA A 190 -10.39 24.71 -1.33
C ALA A 190 -11.85 24.27 -1.14
N LYS A 191 -12.73 24.49 -2.12
CA LYS A 191 -14.12 24.01 -2.05
C LYS A 191 -14.24 22.50 -1.88
N TRP A 192 -13.20 21.72 -2.21
CA TRP A 192 -13.19 20.27 -2.05
C TRP A 192 -12.81 19.82 -0.64
N VAL A 193 -12.19 20.67 0.18
CA VAL A 193 -11.67 20.31 1.51
C VAL A 193 -12.72 19.64 2.37
N SER A 194 -13.94 20.19 2.41
CA SER A 194 -15.02 19.63 3.23
C SER A 194 -15.52 18.27 2.72
N LEU A 195 -15.55 18.05 1.40
CA LEU A 195 -15.89 16.73 0.84
C LEU A 195 -14.79 15.72 1.14
N VAL A 196 -13.54 16.10 0.85
CA VAL A 196 -12.36 15.23 0.99
C VAL A 196 -12.20 14.82 2.45
N MET A 197 -12.38 15.74 3.40
CA MET A 197 -12.35 15.40 4.83
C MET A 197 -13.44 14.40 5.22
N ASN A 198 -14.66 14.56 4.71
CA ASN A 198 -15.76 13.65 5.03
C ASN A 198 -15.52 12.25 4.43
N MET A 199 -14.98 12.17 3.20
CA MET A 199 -14.59 10.90 2.58
C MET A 199 -13.40 10.27 3.29
N TYR A 200 -12.43 11.06 3.74
CA TYR A 200 -11.28 10.60 4.51
C TYR A 200 -11.75 10.00 5.84
N ASN A 201 -12.62 10.69 6.60
CA ASN A 201 -13.22 10.11 7.80
C ASN A 201 -13.96 8.79 7.55
N LEU A 202 -14.67 8.65 6.43
CA LEU A 202 -15.41 7.42 6.10
C LEU A 202 -14.47 6.26 5.71
N LEU A 203 -13.42 6.55 4.94
CA LEU A 203 -12.53 5.51 4.42
C LEU A 203 -11.50 5.05 5.44
N TYR A 204 -11.01 5.96 6.31
CA TYR A 204 -9.89 5.71 7.22
C TYR A 204 -10.32 5.49 8.67
N ASP A 205 -11.62 5.57 8.97
CA ASP A 205 -12.18 5.05 10.23
C ASP A 205 -12.52 3.57 10.08
N ASP A 206 -11.75 2.71 10.72
CA ASP A 206 -11.96 1.26 10.74
C ASP A 206 -12.90 0.78 11.87
N SER A 207 -13.36 1.70 12.73
CA SER A 207 -14.34 1.39 13.79
C SER A 207 -15.76 1.18 13.25
N GLU A 208 -16.05 1.71 12.05
CA GLU A 208 -17.29 1.50 11.31
C GLU A 208 -17.02 0.77 10.01
N THR A 209 -17.78 -0.27 9.67
CA THR A 209 -17.60 -1.07 8.44
C THR A 209 -18.81 -1.07 7.53
N ALA A 210 -18.58 -1.19 6.22
CA ALA A 210 -19.63 -1.41 5.23
C ALA A 210 -20.26 -2.80 5.44
N LYS A 211 -21.58 -2.82 5.66
CA LYS A 211 -22.32 -4.07 5.93
C LYS A 211 -22.96 -4.70 4.69
N ASP A 212 -23.30 -3.89 3.69
CA ASP A 212 -24.03 -4.36 2.50
C ASP A 212 -23.77 -3.44 1.30
N LEU A 213 -22.77 -3.77 0.49
CA LEU A 213 -22.55 -3.13 -0.81
C LEU A 213 -23.31 -3.90 -1.89
N LYS A 214 -24.30 -3.25 -2.50
CA LYS A 214 -25.17 -3.85 -3.54
C LYS A 214 -24.53 -3.71 -4.92
N LEU A 215 -23.71 -4.68 -5.27
CA LEU A 215 -23.06 -4.78 -6.57
C LEU A 215 -23.98 -5.43 -7.60
N ALA A 216 -23.88 -5.02 -8.86
CA ALA A 216 -24.83 -5.44 -9.90
C ALA A 216 -24.68 -6.91 -10.34
N GLU A 217 -23.45 -7.39 -10.53
CA GLU A 217 -23.14 -8.74 -11.02
C GLU A 217 -22.30 -9.58 -10.03
N LYS A 218 -21.90 -8.99 -8.91
CA LYS A 218 -20.95 -9.57 -7.95
C LYS A 218 -21.52 -9.61 -6.54
N LEU A 219 -20.93 -10.44 -5.69
CA LEU A 219 -21.33 -10.57 -4.29
C LEU A 219 -20.34 -9.86 -3.39
N PHE A 220 -20.83 -8.92 -2.57
CA PHE A 220 -20.07 -8.37 -1.47
C PHE A 220 -19.93 -9.42 -0.35
N ILE A 221 -18.70 -9.71 0.07
CA ILE A 221 -18.41 -10.68 1.12
C ILE A 221 -18.16 -9.97 2.45
N SER A 222 -17.24 -9.00 2.46
CA SER A 222 -16.88 -8.27 3.67
C SER A 222 -16.12 -6.98 3.38
N ASP A 223 -16.16 -6.08 4.35
CA ASP A 223 -15.22 -4.97 4.52
C ASP A 223 -14.07 -5.46 5.40
N GLY A 224 -12.86 -5.45 4.85
CA GLY A 224 -11.67 -5.96 5.51
C GLY A 224 -10.94 -4.90 6.34
N GLY A 225 -11.43 -3.67 6.41
CA GLY A 225 -10.76 -2.58 7.09
C GLY A 225 -9.60 -2.01 6.26
N LEU A 226 -8.57 -1.54 6.94
CA LEU A 226 -7.44 -0.83 6.34
C LEU A 226 -6.23 -1.73 6.10
N ARG A 227 -5.50 -1.42 5.03
CA ARG A 227 -4.18 -1.97 4.75
C ARG A 227 -3.27 -0.92 4.12
N TYR A 228 -2.01 -0.88 4.57
CA TYR A 228 -1.00 0.01 4.02
C TYR A 228 -0.27 -0.67 2.86
N THR A 229 -0.55 -0.24 1.62
CA THR A 229 -0.08 -0.93 0.42
C THR A 229 0.22 0.04 -0.73
N THR A 230 0.79 -0.46 -1.83
CA THR A 230 1.08 0.33 -3.03
C THR A 230 0.51 -0.29 -4.29
N PHE A 231 -0.05 0.57 -5.14
CA PHE A 231 -0.50 0.22 -6.49
C PHE A 231 0.14 1.10 -7.55
N GLY A 232 0.63 0.46 -8.60
CA GLY A 232 1.17 1.15 -9.77
C GLY A 232 0.12 1.38 -10.85
N ASN A 233 0.35 2.38 -11.70
CA ASN A 233 -0.40 2.57 -12.95
C ASN A 233 0.48 2.32 -14.19
N ALA A 234 -0.15 2.20 -15.36
CA ALA A 234 0.55 1.97 -16.63
C ALA A 234 1.49 3.13 -17.04
N GLY A 235 1.33 4.32 -16.45
CA GLY A 235 2.21 5.47 -16.64
C GLY A 235 3.48 5.43 -15.78
N GLY A 236 3.63 4.42 -14.91
CA GLY A 236 4.76 4.27 -14.00
C GLY A 236 4.70 5.18 -12.77
N GLY A 237 3.51 5.68 -12.42
CA GLY A 237 3.21 6.27 -11.12
C GLY A 237 2.94 5.17 -10.09
N SER A 238 3.25 5.45 -8.83
CA SER A 238 2.98 4.58 -7.68
C SER A 238 2.14 5.36 -6.68
N PHE A 239 1.15 4.70 -6.11
CA PHE A 239 0.23 5.26 -5.13
C PHE A 239 0.31 4.37 -3.89
N THR A 240 1.15 4.78 -2.94
CA THR A 240 1.28 4.12 -1.66
C THR A 240 0.50 4.88 -0.60
N GLY A 241 -0.09 4.15 0.33
CA GLY A 241 -0.79 4.69 1.48
C GLY A 241 -1.78 3.67 2.02
N ASP A 242 -2.64 4.10 2.93
CA ASP A 242 -3.73 3.24 3.39
C ASP A 242 -4.84 3.14 2.35
N TYR A 243 -5.32 1.92 2.21
CA TYR A 243 -6.47 1.56 1.41
C TYR A 243 -7.47 0.83 2.30
N ARG A 244 -8.73 1.23 2.23
CA ARG A 244 -9.82 0.38 2.70
C ARG A 244 -10.09 -0.68 1.66
N TYR A 245 -10.20 -1.95 2.06
CA TYR A 245 -10.40 -3.03 1.10
C TYR A 245 -11.68 -3.82 1.35
N PHE A 246 -12.29 -4.25 0.26
CA PHE A 246 -13.53 -5.03 0.23
C PHE A 246 -13.27 -6.36 -0.46
N MET A 247 -13.75 -7.45 0.14
CA MET A 247 -13.74 -8.78 -0.46
C MET A 247 -14.99 -8.95 -1.31
N ILE A 248 -14.80 -9.26 -2.58
CA ILE A 248 -15.88 -9.35 -3.56
C ILE A 248 -15.75 -10.66 -4.32
N GLU A 249 -16.84 -11.40 -4.46
CA GLU A 249 -16.89 -12.66 -5.18
C GLU A 249 -17.56 -12.49 -6.54
N ASN A 250 -16.95 -13.06 -7.58
CA ASN A 250 -17.51 -13.10 -8.93
C ASN A 250 -18.51 -14.27 -9.10
N SER A 251 -19.19 -14.34 -10.24
CA SER A 251 -20.16 -15.40 -10.53
C SER A 251 -19.59 -16.83 -10.53
N ASN A 252 -18.27 -16.98 -10.60
CA ASN A 252 -17.58 -18.27 -10.58
C ASN A 252 -17.13 -18.68 -9.16
N GLY A 253 -17.42 -17.87 -8.14
CA GLY A 253 -16.99 -18.11 -6.77
C GLY A 253 -15.54 -17.69 -6.50
N GLU A 254 -14.91 -16.92 -7.39
CA GLU A 254 -13.55 -16.42 -7.17
C GLU A 254 -13.61 -15.08 -6.44
N THR A 255 -12.84 -14.96 -5.37
CA THR A 255 -12.75 -13.73 -4.58
C THR A 255 -11.64 -12.81 -5.11
N GLU A 256 -11.98 -11.54 -5.27
CA GLU A 256 -11.08 -10.43 -5.61
C GLU A 256 -11.11 -9.40 -4.47
N LEU A 257 -9.99 -8.70 -4.25
CA LEU A 257 -9.96 -7.55 -3.35
C LEU A 257 -10.12 -6.27 -4.19
N VAL A 258 -11.08 -5.42 -3.80
CA VAL A 258 -11.18 -4.06 -4.31
C VAL A 258 -10.78 -3.10 -3.21
N SER A 259 -9.73 -2.33 -3.47
CA SER A 259 -9.15 -1.38 -2.51
C SER A 259 -9.42 0.05 -2.93
N ILE A 260 -9.85 0.88 -2.00
CA ILE A 260 -10.20 2.28 -2.22
C ILE A 260 -9.38 3.17 -1.30
N SER A 261 -8.79 4.23 -1.84
CA SER A 261 -8.11 5.28 -1.07
C SER A 261 -8.45 6.66 -1.62
N ILE A 262 -8.22 7.70 -0.81
CA ILE A 262 -8.23 9.09 -1.26
C ILE A 262 -6.83 9.66 -1.13
N MET A 263 -6.30 10.22 -2.23
CA MET A 263 -4.91 10.64 -2.30
C MET A 263 -4.75 11.94 -3.08
N GLY A 264 -3.88 12.80 -2.58
CA GLY A 264 -3.37 13.97 -3.26
C GLY A 264 -2.31 13.58 -4.28
N LYS A 265 -2.58 13.85 -5.56
CA LYS A 265 -1.55 13.80 -6.59
C LYS A 265 -0.68 15.04 -6.47
N MET A 266 0.63 14.83 -6.34
CA MET A 266 1.63 15.89 -6.32
C MET A 266 1.67 16.68 -7.65
N SER A 267 1.81 17.99 -7.53
CA SER A 267 2.08 18.89 -8.64
C SER A 267 3.55 18.79 -9.08
N THR A 268 3.80 18.85 -10.39
CA THR A 268 5.16 18.85 -10.93
C THR A 268 5.36 20.05 -11.83
N ARG A 269 6.54 20.67 -11.73
CA ARG A 269 6.99 21.78 -12.58
C ARG A 269 8.41 21.48 -13.07
N ASN A 270 8.61 21.46 -14.37
CA ASN A 270 9.86 21.14 -15.07
C ASN A 270 10.50 19.81 -14.62
N HIS A 271 9.71 18.84 -14.17
CA HIS A 271 10.24 17.57 -13.70
C HIS A 271 10.80 16.76 -14.89
N PRO A 272 12.02 16.18 -14.81
CA PRO A 272 12.67 15.52 -15.94
C PRO A 272 11.87 14.33 -16.50
N LYS A 273 11.21 13.56 -15.63
CA LYS A 273 10.29 12.47 -16.00
C LYS A 273 8.85 12.95 -16.27
N TRP A 274 8.24 13.63 -15.29
CA TRP A 274 6.81 13.96 -15.28
C TRP A 274 6.40 15.28 -15.94
N LYS A 275 7.38 16.09 -16.39
CA LYS A 275 7.16 17.41 -16.99
C LYS A 275 6.34 18.32 -16.07
N ASN A 276 5.38 19.05 -16.63
CA ASN A 276 4.43 19.87 -15.89
C ASN A 276 3.12 19.10 -15.75
N SER A 277 2.69 18.84 -14.51
CA SER A 277 1.38 18.28 -14.20
C SER A 277 0.81 19.03 -13.00
N ASN A 278 -0.47 19.37 -13.06
CA ASN A 278 -1.17 19.85 -11.87
C ASN A 278 -1.39 18.71 -10.89
N GLY A 279 -1.44 19.06 -9.61
CA GLY A 279 -1.93 18.19 -8.55
C GLY A 279 -3.46 18.14 -8.55
N PHE A 280 -4.01 17.00 -8.17
CA PHE A 280 -5.45 16.78 -8.08
C PHE A 280 -5.74 15.83 -6.92
N THR A 281 -6.95 15.86 -6.40
CA THR A 281 -7.40 14.87 -5.43
C THR A 281 -8.03 13.70 -6.16
N LEU A 282 -7.54 12.50 -5.88
CA LEU A 282 -7.93 11.26 -6.52
C LEU A 282 -8.65 10.36 -5.53
N ILE A 283 -9.76 9.75 -5.95
CA ILE A 283 -10.25 8.50 -5.36
C ILE A 283 -9.64 7.38 -6.20
N ASN A 284 -8.79 6.60 -5.58
CA ASN A 284 -8.04 5.53 -6.22
C ASN A 284 -8.75 4.21 -5.95
N LEU A 285 -9.10 3.47 -7.00
CA LEU A 285 -9.60 2.11 -6.89
C LEU A 285 -8.59 1.16 -7.50
N ALA A 286 -8.16 0.20 -6.70
CA ALA A 286 -7.28 -0.88 -7.10
C ALA A 286 -8.01 -2.22 -7.05
N ILE A 287 -7.65 -3.10 -7.99
CA ILE A 287 -8.15 -4.47 -8.04
C ILE A 287 -6.95 -5.40 -7.85
N ASP A 288 -7.07 -6.26 -6.85
CA ASP A 288 -6.10 -7.30 -6.53
C ASP A 288 -6.74 -8.68 -6.67
N ASN A 289 -6.20 -9.47 -7.59
CA ASN A 289 -6.53 -10.87 -7.76
C ASN A 289 -5.25 -11.67 -7.98
N LEU A 290 -5.37 -13.00 -8.05
CA LEU A 290 -4.23 -13.92 -8.15
C LEU A 290 -3.27 -13.58 -9.30
N GLU A 291 -3.79 -13.04 -10.41
CA GLU A 291 -2.99 -12.75 -11.61
C GLU A 291 -2.47 -11.32 -11.66
N LYS A 292 -3.23 -10.35 -11.11
CA LYS A 292 -2.99 -8.91 -11.30
C LYS A 292 -3.35 -8.12 -10.04
N SER A 293 -2.40 -7.30 -9.61
CA SER A 293 -2.57 -6.27 -8.57
C SER A 293 -2.25 -4.92 -9.21
N HIS A 294 -3.27 -4.08 -9.43
CA HIS A 294 -3.10 -2.82 -10.17
C HIS A 294 -4.17 -1.77 -9.85
N LEU A 295 -3.85 -0.51 -10.17
CA LEU A 295 -4.81 0.58 -10.07
C LEU A 295 -5.78 0.57 -11.28
N SER A 296 -7.06 0.32 -10.99
CA SER A 296 -8.13 0.22 -11.99
C SER A 296 -8.73 1.60 -12.32
N LEU A 297 -8.92 2.47 -11.34
CA LEU A 297 -9.52 3.79 -11.56
C LEU A 297 -8.81 4.88 -10.73
N GLU A 298 -8.33 5.91 -11.41
CA GLU A 298 -7.86 7.18 -10.84
C GLU A 298 -8.97 8.23 -11.01
N TYR A 299 -9.91 8.30 -10.07
CA TYR A 299 -11.06 9.20 -10.17
C TYR A 299 -10.72 10.59 -9.62
N ALA A 300 -10.51 11.56 -10.51
CA ALA A 300 -10.14 12.93 -10.13
C ALA A 300 -11.35 13.76 -9.67
N ILE A 301 -11.46 14.00 -8.35
CA ILE A 301 -12.54 14.80 -7.74
C ILE A 301 -12.65 16.16 -8.43
N ASP A 302 -11.51 16.83 -8.62
CA ASP A 302 -11.43 18.18 -9.21
C ASP A 302 -12.03 18.28 -10.62
N ARG A 303 -12.13 17.17 -11.34
CA ARG A 303 -12.66 17.12 -12.71
C ARG A 303 -14.09 16.57 -12.75
N PHE A 304 -14.40 15.61 -11.89
CA PHE A 304 -15.52 14.69 -12.06
C PHE A 304 -16.59 14.83 -10.97
N VAL A 305 -16.40 15.74 -10.01
CA VAL A 305 -17.41 16.11 -9.03
C VAL A 305 -18.04 17.46 -9.36
N LYS A 306 -19.36 17.55 -9.27
CA LYS A 306 -20.13 18.81 -9.32
C LYS A 306 -20.72 19.09 -7.95
N VAL A 307 -20.61 20.33 -7.49
CA VAL A 307 -21.18 20.77 -6.21
C VAL A 307 -22.34 21.75 -6.44
N THR A 308 -23.49 21.49 -5.81
CA THR A 308 -24.65 22.40 -5.76
C THR A 308 -25.16 22.49 -4.32
N GLY A 309 -24.88 23.60 -3.64
CA GLY A 309 -25.14 23.70 -2.20
C GLY A 309 -24.31 22.67 -1.43
N HIS A 310 -24.96 21.80 -0.65
CA HIS A 310 -24.31 20.71 0.07
C HIS A 310 -24.23 19.40 -0.74
N LYS A 311 -24.77 19.36 -1.95
CA LYS A 311 -24.83 18.13 -2.77
C LYS A 311 -23.63 18.03 -3.70
N TYR A 312 -22.91 16.92 -3.60
CA TYR A 312 -21.77 16.58 -4.45
C TYR A 312 -22.14 15.40 -5.35
N SER A 313 -22.19 15.64 -6.66
CA SER A 313 -22.56 14.66 -7.68
C SER A 313 -21.33 14.12 -8.40
N PHE A 314 -21.17 12.80 -8.39
CA PHE A 314 -20.03 12.07 -8.95
C PHE A 314 -20.38 11.52 -10.33
N TRP A 315 -19.66 11.97 -11.35
CA TRP A 315 -19.85 11.53 -12.75
C TRP A 315 -18.53 11.52 -13.52
N HIS A 316 -18.41 10.76 -14.60
CA HIS A 316 -17.29 10.94 -15.53
C HIS A 316 -17.68 10.61 -16.98
N ASP A 317 -16.80 10.96 -17.90
CA ASP A 317 -17.03 10.93 -19.34
C ASP A 317 -16.60 9.61 -20.00
N GLY A 318 -16.27 8.57 -19.23
CA GLY A 318 -15.75 7.31 -19.78
C GLY A 318 -14.29 7.37 -20.25
N THR A 319 -13.51 8.41 -19.89
CA THR A 319 -12.08 8.45 -20.22
C THR A 319 -11.36 7.19 -19.73
N LEU A 320 -10.64 6.53 -20.63
CA LEU A 320 -9.96 5.25 -20.40
C LEU A 320 -8.70 5.13 -21.26
N THR A 321 -7.65 4.52 -20.71
CA THR A 321 -6.45 4.11 -21.45
C THR A 321 -6.33 2.58 -21.43
N ALA A 322 -6.14 1.97 -22.60
CA ALA A 322 -6.00 0.52 -22.75
C ALA A 322 -4.52 0.13 -22.91
N GLY A 323 -3.75 0.30 -21.83
CA GLY A 323 -2.33 -0.04 -21.81
C GLY A 323 -1.55 0.60 -22.96
N LYS A 324 -0.78 -0.22 -23.70
CA LYS A 324 0.02 0.24 -24.85
C LYS A 324 -0.82 0.68 -26.06
N LYS A 325 -2.10 0.29 -26.16
CA LYS A 325 -3.00 0.75 -27.23
C LYS A 325 -3.41 2.22 -27.04
N GLY A 326 -3.08 2.84 -25.91
CA GLY A 326 -3.31 4.25 -25.65
C GLY A 326 -4.76 4.57 -25.29
N ARG A 327 -5.17 5.82 -25.52
CA ARG A 327 -6.50 6.33 -25.15
C ARG A 327 -7.60 5.68 -26.00
N VAL A 328 -8.65 5.21 -25.35
CA VAL A 328 -9.85 4.66 -26.02
C VAL A 328 -10.85 5.79 -26.29
N LYS A 329 -11.62 5.68 -27.37
CA LYS A 329 -12.76 6.57 -27.61
C LYS A 329 -13.79 6.39 -26.49
N ASN A 330 -14.14 7.49 -25.82
CA ASN A 330 -15.08 7.48 -24.72
C ASN A 330 -16.43 6.82 -25.09
N GLU A 331 -16.94 7.05 -26.31
CA GLU A 331 -18.18 6.45 -26.82
C GLU A 331 -18.17 4.91 -26.74
N LEU A 332 -17.06 4.26 -27.11
CA LEU A 332 -16.96 2.79 -27.02
C LEU A 332 -17.05 2.29 -25.58
N VAL A 333 -16.50 3.06 -24.63
CA VAL A 333 -16.56 2.73 -23.20
C VAL A 333 -17.99 2.91 -22.69
N LEU A 334 -18.64 4.01 -23.06
CA LEU A 334 -20.01 4.31 -22.68
C LEU A 334 -20.99 3.29 -23.24
N ASP A 335 -20.86 2.92 -24.52
CA ASP A 335 -21.70 1.90 -25.18
C ASP A 335 -21.55 0.53 -24.50
N TYR A 336 -20.32 0.17 -24.13
CA TYR A 336 -20.05 -1.08 -23.42
C TYR A 336 -20.72 -1.12 -22.05
N ILE A 337 -20.57 -0.05 -21.27
CA ILE A 337 -21.18 0.06 -19.94
C ILE A 337 -22.70 0.18 -20.06
N GLN A 338 -23.24 0.90 -21.05
CA GLN A 338 -24.68 1.00 -21.29
C GLN A 338 -25.31 -0.36 -21.58
N LEU A 339 -24.60 -1.25 -22.27
CA LEU A 339 -25.08 -2.59 -22.60
C LEU A 339 -25.09 -3.52 -21.38
N ARG A 340 -24.09 -3.42 -20.50
CA ARG A 340 -23.85 -4.38 -19.40
C ARG A 340 -24.32 -3.87 -18.04
N MET A 341 -24.08 -2.60 -17.75
CA MET A 341 -24.42 -1.92 -16.51
C MET A 341 -25.20 -0.62 -16.78
N PRO A 342 -26.41 -0.71 -17.38
CA PRO A 342 -27.18 0.47 -17.79
C PRO A 342 -27.51 1.42 -16.63
N HIS A 343 -27.54 0.92 -15.39
CA HIS A 343 -27.82 1.71 -14.20
C HIS A 343 -26.74 2.76 -13.90
N LEU A 344 -25.51 2.57 -14.41
CA LEU A 344 -24.42 3.54 -14.28
C LEU A 344 -24.52 4.68 -15.30
N ILE A 345 -25.34 4.58 -16.34
CA ILE A 345 -25.40 5.59 -17.40
C ILE A 345 -26.57 6.56 -17.19
N LYS A 346 -26.24 7.85 -17.16
CA LYS A 346 -27.22 8.94 -17.12
C LYS A 346 -26.78 10.08 -18.04
N ASN A 347 -27.65 10.48 -18.97
CA ASN A 347 -27.39 11.56 -19.92
C ASN A 347 -26.07 11.41 -20.70
N ASN A 348 -25.78 10.19 -21.17
CA ASN A 348 -24.55 9.84 -21.91
C ASN A 348 -23.25 10.07 -21.09
N GLN A 349 -23.35 9.90 -19.77
CA GLN A 349 -22.23 9.97 -18.84
C GLN A 349 -22.35 8.81 -17.85
N ILE A 350 -21.21 8.38 -17.30
CA ILE A 350 -21.21 7.46 -16.16
C ILE A 350 -21.50 8.30 -14.92
N TYR A 351 -22.52 7.93 -14.16
CA TYR A 351 -23.01 8.64 -12.99
C TYR A 351 -23.01 7.69 -11.80
N LEU A 352 -22.18 8.01 -10.80
CA LEU A 352 -21.90 7.12 -9.67
C LEU A 352 -22.78 7.43 -8.46
N GLY A 353 -23.25 8.66 -8.31
CA GLY A 353 -24.14 9.02 -7.22
C GLY A 353 -24.11 10.50 -6.86
N THR A 354 -24.87 10.86 -5.83
CA THR A 354 -24.80 12.17 -5.18
C THR A 354 -24.85 12.00 -3.68
N LEU A 355 -23.93 12.67 -2.97
CA LEU A 355 -23.93 12.72 -1.51
C LEU A 355 -24.30 14.11 -1.01
N ASP A 356 -24.97 14.16 0.14
CA ASP A 356 -25.25 15.39 0.87
C ASP A 356 -24.20 15.57 1.99
N ASN A 357 -23.27 16.50 1.78
CA ASN A 357 -22.16 16.77 2.69
C ASN A 357 -22.55 17.64 3.91
N SER A 358 -23.85 17.90 4.13
CA SER A 358 -24.31 18.62 5.32
C SER A 358 -24.18 17.81 6.61
N LYS A 359 -23.92 16.51 6.51
CA LYS A 359 -23.71 15.59 7.64
C LYS A 359 -22.50 14.70 7.38
N PRO A 360 -21.91 14.10 8.44
CA PRO A 360 -20.89 13.07 8.28
C PRO A 360 -21.41 11.92 7.42
N PHE A 361 -20.53 11.39 6.58
CA PHE A 361 -20.79 10.17 5.84
C PHE A 361 -20.61 8.97 6.76
N THR A 362 -21.52 7.99 6.66
CA THR A 362 -21.41 6.72 7.39
C THR A 362 -21.80 5.57 6.49
N TRP A 363 -21.30 4.37 6.81
CA TRP A 363 -21.64 3.14 6.10
C TRP A 363 -23.09 2.66 6.32
N GLU A 364 -23.89 3.38 7.10
CA GLU A 364 -25.33 3.13 7.29
C GLU A 364 -26.19 3.89 6.28
N GLN A 365 -25.63 4.89 5.60
CA GLN A 365 -26.35 5.72 4.64
C GLN A 365 -26.46 5.01 3.29
N ASN A 366 -27.70 4.85 2.79
CA ASN A 366 -27.95 4.18 1.52
C ASN A 366 -27.25 4.85 0.34
N GLU A 367 -27.19 6.19 0.33
CA GLU A 367 -26.53 6.95 -0.74
C GLU A 367 -25.01 6.75 -0.73
N VAL A 368 -24.41 6.58 0.45
CA VAL A 368 -22.98 6.26 0.61
C VAL A 368 -22.72 4.85 0.10
N LEU A 369 -23.47 3.85 0.60
CA LEU A 369 -23.36 2.47 0.14
C LEU A 369 -23.51 2.37 -1.37
N GLN A 370 -24.53 3.02 -1.94
CA GLN A 370 -24.77 3.01 -3.38
C GLN A 370 -23.64 3.68 -4.17
N LEU A 371 -23.08 4.79 -3.70
CA LEU A 371 -21.97 5.46 -4.38
C LEU A 371 -20.75 4.52 -4.47
N PHE A 372 -20.38 3.88 -3.36
CA PHE A 372 -19.24 2.97 -3.33
C PHE A 372 -19.48 1.68 -4.10
N SER A 373 -20.71 1.14 -4.09
CA SER A 373 -21.10 0.04 -4.99
C SER A 373 -20.92 0.42 -6.46
N ASN A 374 -21.39 1.61 -6.87
CA ASN A 374 -21.25 2.08 -8.24
C ASN A 374 -19.79 2.34 -8.64
N PHE A 375 -18.96 2.82 -7.72
CA PHE A 375 -17.52 2.95 -7.94
C PHE A 375 -16.86 1.60 -8.22
N ILE A 376 -17.19 0.59 -7.42
CA ILE A 376 -16.69 -0.78 -7.57
C ILE A 376 -17.15 -1.38 -8.91
N ASP A 377 -18.45 -1.29 -9.21
CA ASP A 377 -19.02 -1.77 -10.47
C ASP A 377 -18.36 -1.08 -11.68
N ASP A 378 -18.18 0.25 -11.65
CA ASP A 378 -17.50 1.00 -12.73
C ASP A 378 -16.04 0.57 -12.90
N ALA A 379 -15.28 0.41 -11.81
CA ALA A 379 -13.90 -0.03 -11.88
C ALA A 379 -13.79 -1.42 -12.54
N MET A 380 -14.62 -2.36 -12.10
CA MET A 380 -14.59 -3.74 -12.58
C MET A 380 -15.05 -3.88 -14.03
N ILE A 381 -16.14 -3.22 -14.44
CA ILE A 381 -16.60 -3.28 -15.84
C ILE A 381 -15.62 -2.59 -16.80
N ARG A 382 -14.93 -1.53 -16.34
CA ARG A 382 -13.89 -0.87 -17.14
C ARG A 382 -12.63 -1.73 -17.28
N ASP A 383 -12.28 -2.51 -16.26
CA ASP A 383 -11.21 -3.51 -16.34
C ASP A 383 -11.56 -4.64 -17.30
N GLU A 384 -12.79 -5.15 -17.24
CA GLU A 384 -13.30 -6.14 -18.19
C GLU A 384 -13.20 -5.61 -19.63
N PHE A 385 -13.67 -4.38 -19.87
CA PHE A 385 -13.54 -3.72 -21.16
C PHE A 385 -12.07 -3.63 -21.61
N ARG A 386 -11.14 -3.23 -20.74
CA ARG A 386 -9.71 -3.14 -21.11
C ARG A 386 -9.15 -4.48 -21.52
N ASN A 387 -9.47 -5.55 -20.79
CA ASN A 387 -8.99 -6.89 -21.12
C ASN A 387 -9.51 -7.32 -22.50
N ASN A 388 -10.80 -7.11 -22.77
CA ASN A 388 -11.44 -7.42 -24.07
C ASN A 388 -10.96 -6.51 -25.21
N TYR A 389 -10.57 -5.27 -24.92
CA TYR A 389 -10.05 -4.34 -25.92
C TYR A 389 -8.58 -4.61 -26.27
N ILE A 390 -7.82 -5.18 -25.33
CA ILE A 390 -6.40 -5.48 -25.51
C ILE A 390 -6.20 -6.85 -26.18
N SER A 391 -7.04 -7.85 -25.86
CA SER A 391 -7.15 -9.10 -26.63
C SER A 391 -7.43 -8.83 -28.10
#